data_AF-A0A514C225-F1
#
_entry.id   AF-A0A514C225-F1
#
_cell.length_a   1.000
_cell.length_b   1.000
_cell.length_c   1.000
_cell.angle_alpha   90.00
_cell.angle_beta   90.00
_cell.angle_gamma   90.00
#
_symmetry.space_group_name_H-M   'P 1'
#
loop_
_entity.id
_entity.type
_entity.pdbx_description
1 polymer ?
#
loop_
_entity_poly.entity_id
_entity_poly.type
_entity_poly.pdbx_seq_one_letter_code
_entity_poly.pdbx_strand_id
1 'polypeptide(L)'
;MAESQMDASRGRMIVRCLSPGCVHVALMDARTLFGSTRDWPAAGTSQRFRCVCGGRESRISYAGETAPVEAQPAPDAIHLWG
;
A
#
# COMPACT_ATOMS: atom_id res chain seq x y z
N MET A 1 27.53 -6.91 2.50
CA MET A 1 26.28 -6.95 3.30
C MET A 1 25.52 -5.64 3.07
N ALA A 2 24.98 -5.40 1.87
CA ALA A 2 24.31 -4.13 1.55
C ALA A 2 23.20 -4.32 0.49
N GLU A 3 23.28 -5.37 -0.31
CA GLU A 3 22.34 -5.66 -1.39
C GLU A 3 20.95 -6.12 -0.88
N SER A 4 20.88 -6.67 0.33
CA SER A 4 19.63 -7.16 0.93
C SER A 4 18.64 -6.05 1.32
N GLN A 5 19.10 -4.80 1.51
CA GLN A 5 18.22 -3.70 1.92
C GLN A 5 17.59 -2.95 0.73
N MET A 6 18.25 -2.99 -0.45
CA MET A 6 17.76 -2.32 -1.66
C MET A 6 16.66 -3.12 -2.37
N ASP A 7 16.69 -4.46 -2.33
CA ASP A 7 15.59 -5.30 -2.85
C ASP A 7 14.33 -5.24 -1.97
N ALA A 8 14.50 -5.17 -0.65
CA ALA A 8 13.40 -5.11 0.32
C ALA A 8 12.52 -3.85 0.18
N SER A 9 13.01 -2.83 -0.51
CA SER A 9 12.27 -1.59 -0.76
C SER A 9 11.43 -1.64 -2.04
N ARG A 10 11.77 -2.54 -2.98
CA ARG A 10 11.10 -2.64 -4.29
C ARG A 10 9.67 -3.18 -4.22
N GLY A 11 9.23 -3.75 -3.09
CA GLY A 11 7.89 -4.31 -2.90
C GLY A 11 6.98 -3.55 -1.93
N ARG A 12 7.44 -2.45 -1.34
CA ARG A 12 6.66 -1.70 -0.35
C ARG A 12 5.57 -0.88 -1.03
N MET A 13 4.34 -1.32 -0.85
CA MET A 13 3.13 -0.70 -1.36
C MET A 13 2.43 0.04 -0.22
N ILE A 14 2.26 1.34 -0.39
CA ILE A 14 1.52 2.22 0.51
C ILE A 14 0.09 2.29 -0.03
N VAL A 15 -0.88 1.93 0.80
CA VAL A 15 -2.30 2.02 0.49
C VAL A 15 -2.92 3.06 1.42
N ARG A 16 -3.57 4.07 0.87
CA ARG A 16 -4.23 5.14 1.62
C ARG A 16 -5.72 5.14 1.33
N CYS A 17 -6.56 5.14 2.36
CA CYS A 17 -8.00 5.28 2.15
C CYS A 17 -8.33 6.70 1.64
N LEU A 18 -9.20 6.79 0.64
CA LEU A 18 -9.70 8.07 0.08
C LEU A 18 -11.08 8.46 0.62
N SER A 19 -11.64 7.70 1.58
CA SER A 19 -12.92 8.06 2.18
C SER A 19 -12.84 9.41 2.91
N PRO A 20 -13.91 10.22 2.83
CA PRO A 20 -13.94 11.54 3.46
C PRO A 20 -13.75 11.42 4.97
N GLY A 21 -12.80 12.19 5.52
CA GLY A 21 -12.46 12.17 6.95
C GLY A 21 -11.59 10.99 7.39
N CYS A 22 -11.20 10.09 6.49
CA CYS A 22 -10.30 8.97 6.80
C CYS A 22 -8.84 9.35 6.51
N VAL A 23 -7.96 9.11 7.48
CA VAL A 23 -6.50 9.30 7.35
C VAL A 23 -5.73 7.98 7.46
N HIS A 24 -6.43 6.85 7.37
CA HIS A 24 -5.80 5.54 7.45
C HIS A 24 -4.89 5.27 6.25
N VAL A 25 -3.69 4.83 6.58
CA VAL A 25 -2.67 4.39 5.63
C VAL A 25 -2.17 3.04 6.11
N ALA A 26 -2.08 2.07 5.20
CA ALA A 26 -1.46 0.78 5.44
C ALA A 26 -0.20 0.66 4.58
N LEU A 27 0.86 0.13 5.19
CA LEU A 27 2.05 -0.29 4.46
C LEU A 27 1.95 -1.80 4.25
N MET A 28 1.95 -2.21 2.98
CA MET A 28 1.79 -3.58 2.54
C MET A 28 2.99 -4.00 1.71
N ASP A 29 3.23 -5.30 1.64
CA ASP A 29 4.24 -5.87 0.76
C ASP A 29 3.55 -6.48 -0.46
N ALA A 30 3.70 -5.83 -1.62
CA ALA A 30 3.06 -6.26 -2.86
C ALA A 30 3.60 -7.62 -3.34
N ARG A 31 4.86 -7.93 -3.04
CA ARG A 31 5.45 -9.24 -3.34
C ARG A 31 4.77 -10.36 -2.57
N THR A 32 4.47 -10.13 -1.29
CA THR A 32 3.78 -11.11 -0.44
C THR A 32 2.31 -11.26 -0.84
N LEU A 33 1.66 -10.17 -1.26
CA LEU A 33 0.23 -10.18 -1.62
C LEU A 33 -0.05 -10.72 -3.04
N PHE A 34 0.80 -10.36 -4.02
CA PHE A 34 0.55 -10.63 -5.43
C PHE A 34 1.62 -11.52 -6.07
N GLY A 35 2.71 -11.84 -5.36
CA GLY A 35 3.83 -12.61 -5.90
C GLY A 35 4.66 -11.78 -6.89
N SER A 36 4.40 -11.97 -8.18
CA SER A 36 5.18 -11.38 -9.28
C SER A 36 4.85 -9.91 -9.50
N THR A 37 5.85 -9.10 -9.83
CA THR A 37 5.69 -7.66 -10.13
C THR A 37 4.70 -7.34 -11.24
N ARG A 38 4.44 -8.31 -12.14
CA ARG A 38 3.47 -8.20 -13.23
C ARG A 38 2.01 -8.21 -12.75
N ASP A 39 1.75 -8.81 -11.60
CA ASP A 39 0.42 -8.93 -10.99
C ASP A 39 0.13 -7.77 -10.02
N TRP A 40 1.14 -6.93 -9.77
CA TRP A 40 1.01 -5.81 -8.87
C TRP A 40 0.03 -4.78 -9.44
N PRO A 41 -0.87 -4.25 -8.60
CA PRO A 41 -1.77 -3.20 -9.04
C PRO A 41 -0.97 -1.94 -9.40
N ALA A 42 -1.42 -1.23 -10.45
CA ALA A 42 -0.82 0.04 -10.83
C ALA A 42 -0.93 1.07 -9.68
N ALA A 43 0.08 1.93 -9.56
CA ALA A 43 -0.01 3.09 -8.67
C ALA A 43 -1.18 3.99 -9.11
N GLY A 44 -1.94 4.51 -8.14
CA GLY A 44 -3.15 5.28 -8.40
C GLY A 44 -4.35 4.80 -7.59
N THR A 45 -5.55 5.21 -7.98
CA THR A 45 -6.79 4.84 -7.27
C THR A 45 -7.17 3.39 -7.57
N SER A 46 -7.54 2.66 -6.54
CA SER A 46 -7.94 1.25 -6.60
C SER A 46 -9.07 0.97 -5.63
N GLN A 47 -9.94 0.04 -6.00
CA GLN A 47 -11.09 -0.40 -5.20
C GLN A 47 -10.90 -1.81 -4.62
N ARG A 48 -9.70 -2.38 -4.76
CA ARG A 48 -9.33 -3.72 -4.27
C ARG A 48 -9.03 -3.77 -2.78
N PHE A 49 -9.07 -2.62 -2.11
CA PHE A 49 -8.68 -2.49 -0.70
C PHE A 49 -9.83 -1.89 0.08
N ARG A 50 -10.12 -2.48 1.24
CA ARG A 50 -11.15 -2.01 2.15
C ARG A 50 -10.52 -1.52 3.42
N CYS A 51 -10.80 -0.26 3.76
CA CYS A 51 -10.41 0.32 5.03
C CYS A 51 -11.39 -0.09 6.14
N VAL A 52 -10.89 -0.16 7.38
CA VAL A 52 -11.69 -0.38 8.59
C VAL A 52 -12.78 0.68 8.81
N CYS A 53 -12.64 1.88 8.22
CA CYS A 53 -13.70 2.89 8.23
C CYS A 53 -14.91 2.55 7.33
N GLY A 54 -14.82 1.48 6.53
CA GLY A 54 -15.83 1.09 5.53
C GLY A 54 -15.55 1.57 4.11
N GLY A 55 -14.54 2.43 3.94
CA GLY A 55 -14.09 2.93 2.64
C GLY A 55 -13.56 1.84 1.73
N ARG A 56 -14.00 1.83 0.47
CA ARG A 56 -13.54 0.90 -0.58
C ARG A 56 -12.53 1.53 -1.53
N GLU A 57 -12.50 2.85 -1.60
CA GLU A 57 -11.62 3.57 -2.51
C GLU A 57 -10.31 3.88 -1.79
N SER A 58 -9.22 3.41 -2.37
CA SER A 58 -7.88 3.57 -1.80
C SER A 58 -6.89 3.99 -2.88
N ARG A 59 -5.93 4.82 -2.53
CA ARG A 59 -4.81 5.20 -3.39
C ARG A 59 -3.60 4.35 -3.08
N ILE A 60 -3.03 3.74 -4.11
CA ILE A 60 -1.82 2.93 -4.08
C ILE A 60 -0.63 3.81 -4.48
N SER A 61 0.47 3.70 -3.75
CA SER A 61 1.76 4.31 -4.07
C SER A 61 2.88 3.35 -3.69
N TYR A 62 4.00 3.35 -4.40
CA TYR A 62 5.13 2.46 -4.10
C TYR A 62 6.29 3.25 -3.50
N ALA A 63 6.93 2.71 -2.46
CA ALA A 63 7.97 3.40 -1.69
C ALA A 63 9.29 3.61 -2.46
N GLY A 64 9.36 3.25 -3.74
CA GLY A 64 10.48 3.60 -4.63
C GLY A 64 10.42 5.04 -5.16
N GLU A 65 9.25 5.69 -5.07
CA GLU A 65 8.98 6.98 -5.70
C GLU A 65 8.72 8.04 -4.61
N THR A 66 9.77 8.41 -3.86
CA THR A 66 9.89 9.72 -3.19
C THR A 66 8.66 10.22 -2.39
N ALA A 67 8.01 9.37 -1.60
CA ALA A 67 6.98 9.83 -0.68
C ALA A 67 7.37 9.46 0.76
N PRO A 68 7.71 10.45 1.62
CA PRO A 68 7.77 10.21 3.05
C PRO A 68 6.36 9.78 3.49
N VAL A 69 6.28 8.60 4.10
CA VAL A 69 5.06 8.11 4.75
C VAL A 69 4.84 8.96 6.01
N GLU A 70 4.26 10.15 5.81
CA GLU A 70 4.03 11.15 6.86
C GLU A 70 2.93 10.71 7.84
N ALA A 71 2.10 9.74 7.43
CA ALA A 71 1.12 9.08 8.27
C ALA A 71 1.69 7.76 8.80
N GLN A 72 1.67 7.55 10.12
CA GLN A 72 2.06 6.29 10.73
C GLN A 72 1.28 5.14 10.08
N PRO A 73 1.93 4.20 9.37
CA PRO A 73 1.22 3.14 8.69
C PRO A 73 0.60 2.21 9.74
N ALA A 74 -0.72 2.11 9.74
CA ALA A 74 -1.46 1.13 10.51
C ALA A 74 -1.69 -0.09 9.60
N PRO A 75 -0.89 -1.16 9.72
CA PRO A 75 -0.97 -2.31 8.81
C PRO A 75 -2.33 -3.01 8.85
N ASP A 76 -3.07 -2.86 9.95
CA ASP A 76 -4.40 -3.45 10.15
C ASP A 76 -5.55 -2.53 9.73
N ALA A 77 -5.27 -1.28 9.30
CA ALA A 77 -6.34 -0.34 8.98
C ALA A 77 -6.94 -0.54 7.58
N ILE A 78 -6.25 -1.29 6.70
CA ILE A 78 -6.70 -1.56 5.33
C ILE A 78 -6.36 -2.99 4.95
N HIS A 79 -7.36 -3.72 4.46
CA HIS A 79 -7.20 -5.10 4.01
C HIS A 79 -7.47 -5.22 2.52
N LEU A 80 -6.82 -6.20 1.88
CA LEU A 80 -7.20 -6.60 0.53
C LEU A 80 -8.62 -7.18 0.59
N TRP A 81 -9.52 -6.64 -0.24
CA TRP A 81 -10.92 -7.03 -0.29
C TRP A 81 -11.26 -7.35 -1.75
N GLY A 82 -11.45 -8.63 -2.03
CA GLY A 82 -11.71 -9.18 -3.36
C GLY A 82 -11.66 -10.69 -3.32
#